data_AF-A0A660ZRI2-F1
#
_entry.id   AF-A0A660ZRI2-F1
#
_cell.length_a   1.000
_cell.length_b   1.000
_cell.length_c   1.000
_cell.angle_alpha   90.00
_cell.angle_beta   90.00
_cell.angle_gamma   90.00
#
_symmetry.space_group_name_H-M   'P 1'
#
loop_
_entity.id
_entity.type
_entity.pdbx_description
1 polymer ?
#
loop_
_entity_poly.entity_id
_entity_poly.type
_entity_poly.pdbx_seq_one_letter_code
_entity_poly.pdbx_strand_id
1 'polypeptide(L)'
;ESLTKIEIFHSPDGETKVPMMRRTGDFSYLEGEGFQAVMLPYVAKRLAMFIFLPAESSSLDEFYRNTTAERLYGWIRSMGMRKGEVIIPKFKFEYGASLKNTLSTMGMGIAFDRARADFRKMVDMRGVNAFIGDVVHKAFIDVNERGTEAAASTAVRVGLTAVRVQPEPFTFKADRPFFFVIRDNRSGLILFAGSLFDPSRP
;
A
#
# COMPACT_ATOMS: atom_id res chain seq x y z
N GLU A 1 26.53 -3.19 1.55
CA GLU A 1 26.07 -4.34 2.37
C GLU A 1 24.56 -4.21 2.57
N SER A 2 23.79 -5.30 2.45
CA SER A 2 22.36 -5.22 2.73
C SER A 2 22.18 -5.03 4.24
N LEU A 3 21.54 -3.92 4.64
CA LEU A 3 21.20 -3.68 6.05
C LEU A 3 20.07 -4.60 6.55
N THR A 4 19.54 -5.46 5.68
CA THR A 4 18.45 -6.40 5.95
C THR A 4 18.83 -7.42 7.02
N LYS A 5 17.99 -7.59 8.04
CA LYS A 5 18.18 -8.59 9.11
C LYS A 5 16.91 -9.42 9.30
N ILE A 6 17.06 -10.66 9.79
CA ILE A 6 15.92 -11.47 10.19
C ILE A 6 15.40 -10.94 11.53
N GLU A 7 14.13 -10.56 11.57
CA GLU A 7 13.43 -10.10 12.78
C GLU A 7 12.04 -10.72 12.85
N ILE A 8 11.34 -10.51 13.97
CA ILE A 8 9.99 -11.00 14.20
C ILE A 8 8.98 -10.03 13.56
N PHE A 9 8.00 -10.60 12.88
CA PHE A 9 6.77 -9.95 12.45
C PHE A 9 5.59 -10.59 13.19
N HIS A 10 4.77 -9.76 13.84
CA HIS A 10 3.61 -10.16 14.63
C HIS A 10 2.38 -10.25 13.73
N SER A 11 2.18 -11.40 13.08
CA SER A 11 1.01 -11.66 12.24
C SER A 11 -0.22 -12.03 13.10
N PRO A 12 -1.45 -11.95 12.55
CA PRO A 12 -2.64 -12.43 13.25
C PRO A 12 -2.59 -13.92 13.62
N ASP A 13 -1.84 -14.72 12.86
CA ASP A 13 -1.65 -16.16 13.07
C ASP A 13 -0.50 -16.46 14.06
N GLY A 14 0.22 -15.44 14.54
CA GLY A 14 1.36 -15.56 15.45
C GLY A 14 2.64 -14.89 14.95
N GLU A 15 3.75 -15.12 15.65
CA GLU A 15 5.05 -14.54 15.32
C GLU A 15 5.76 -15.31 14.19
N THR A 16 6.27 -14.58 13.21
CA THR A 16 7.04 -15.15 12.09
C THR A 16 8.37 -14.43 11.90
N LYS A 17 9.44 -15.18 11.61
CA LYS A 17 10.76 -14.62 11.29
C LYS A 17 10.83 -14.22 9.83
N VAL A 18 11.07 -12.95 9.55
CA VAL A 18 11.14 -12.42 8.17
C VAL A 18 12.33 -11.49 7.96
N PRO A 19 12.84 -11.37 6.71
CA PRO A 19 13.83 -10.36 6.35
C PRO A 19 13.24 -8.95 6.45
N MET A 20 13.69 -8.19 7.45
CA MET A 20 13.36 -6.78 7.64
C MET A 20 14.45 -5.90 7.03
N MET A 21 14.08 -5.16 5.99
CA MET A 21 14.89 -4.14 5.35
C MET A 21 14.90 -2.89 6.23
N ARG A 22 16.04 -2.20 6.31
CA ARG A 22 16.17 -0.99 7.13
C ARG A 22 16.90 0.11 6.40
N ARG A 23 16.54 1.36 6.70
CA ARG A 23 17.20 2.54 6.17
C ARG A 23 16.98 3.75 7.06
N THR A 24 18.06 4.50 7.31
CA THR A 24 18.01 5.83 7.93
C THR A 24 18.11 6.90 6.85
N GLY A 25 17.36 8.00 7.00
CA GLY A 25 17.39 9.12 6.07
C GLY A 25 16.24 10.10 6.30
N ASP A 26 16.04 10.99 5.33
CA ASP A 26 14.86 11.87 5.29
C ASP A 26 13.74 11.20 4.50
N PHE A 27 12.56 11.13 5.11
CA PHE A 27 11.37 10.51 4.53
C PHE A 27 10.16 11.43 4.68
N SER A 28 9.19 11.29 3.77
CA SER A 28 7.86 11.86 4.03
C SER A 28 7.20 11.00 5.07
N TYR A 29 6.91 11.60 6.21
CA TYR A 29 6.36 10.92 7.37
C TYR A 29 5.16 11.69 7.91
N LEU A 30 4.22 10.95 8.48
CA LEU A 30 3.11 11.47 9.27
C LEU A 30 2.93 10.61 10.51
N GLU A 31 2.74 11.27 11.64
CA GLU A 31 2.21 10.67 12.85
C GLU A 31 0.75 11.11 12.95
N GLY A 32 -0.16 10.20 12.67
CA GLY A 32 -1.58 10.44 12.76
C GLY A 32 -2.14 10.01 14.11
N GLU A 33 -3.43 10.25 14.30
CA GLU A 33 -4.15 9.75 15.46
C GLU A 33 -4.29 8.21 15.36
N GLY A 34 -3.48 7.49 16.12
CA GLY A 34 -3.52 6.03 16.17
C GLY A 34 -2.85 5.31 14.99
N PHE A 35 -1.96 5.98 14.26
CA PHE A 35 -1.13 5.33 13.22
C PHE A 35 0.11 6.16 12.89
N GLN A 36 1.12 5.51 12.31
CA GLN A 36 2.24 6.17 11.63
C GLN A 36 2.12 5.93 10.13
N ALA A 37 2.65 6.83 9.32
CA ALA A 37 2.72 6.62 7.87
C ALA A 37 4.01 7.14 7.27
N VAL A 38 4.50 6.44 6.25
CA VAL A 38 5.72 6.80 5.51
C VAL A 38 5.50 6.70 4.00
N MET A 39 6.13 7.59 3.25
CA MET A 39 6.18 7.55 1.79
C MET A 39 7.57 7.10 1.31
N LEU A 40 7.58 6.09 0.45
CA LEU A 40 8.76 5.54 -0.21
C LEU A 40 8.63 5.77 -1.72
N PRO A 41 9.43 6.68 -2.31
CA PRO A 41 9.38 6.94 -3.75
C PRO A 41 10.01 5.77 -4.53
N TYR A 42 9.40 5.42 -5.66
CA TYR A 42 10.03 4.55 -6.66
C TYR A 42 11.01 5.34 -7.55
N VAL A 43 11.74 4.60 -8.39
CA VAL A 43 12.62 5.17 -9.44
C VAL A 43 11.89 6.24 -10.24
N ALA A 44 12.59 7.35 -10.54
CA ALA A 44 12.05 8.55 -11.20
C ALA A 44 10.96 9.33 -10.42
N LYS A 45 10.66 8.97 -9.17
CA LYS A 45 9.75 9.69 -8.24
C LYS A 45 8.30 9.90 -8.73
N ARG A 46 7.93 9.32 -9.86
CA ARG A 46 6.56 9.38 -10.40
C ARG A 46 5.59 8.55 -9.57
N LEU A 47 6.00 7.34 -9.19
CA LEU A 47 5.23 6.48 -8.30
C LEU A 47 5.81 6.56 -6.89
N ALA A 48 4.94 6.43 -5.89
CA ALA A 48 5.35 6.25 -4.50
C ALA A 48 4.45 5.23 -3.80
N MET A 49 5.07 4.44 -2.94
CA MET A 49 4.37 3.61 -1.96
C MET A 49 4.16 4.43 -0.70
N PHE A 50 2.93 4.41 -0.18
CA PHE A 50 2.58 4.97 1.12
C PHE A 50 2.21 3.81 2.01
N ILE A 51 2.85 3.68 3.16
CA ILE A 51 2.57 2.64 4.15
C ILE A 51 1.94 3.32 5.36
N PHE A 52 0.80 2.80 5.80
CA PHE A 52 0.07 3.22 6.98
C PHE A 52 0.10 2.08 7.97
N LEU A 53 0.74 2.32 9.10
CA LEU A 53 0.97 1.38 10.17
C LEU A 53 0.08 1.79 11.36
N PRO A 54 -1.06 1.11 11.61
CA PRO A 54 -1.93 1.39 12.76
C PRO A 54 -1.17 1.35 14.08
N ALA A 55 -1.72 1.84 15.19
CA ALA A 55 -1.13 1.62 16.51
C ALA A 55 -1.21 0.13 16.90
N GLU A 56 -0.36 -0.34 17.82
CA GLU A 56 -0.38 -1.72 18.31
C GLU A 56 -1.74 -2.11 18.92
N SER A 57 -2.47 -1.14 19.48
CA SER A 57 -3.80 -1.31 20.04
C SER A 57 -4.93 -1.33 19.00
N SER A 58 -4.64 -1.17 17.70
CA SER A 58 -5.63 -1.07 16.62
C SER A 58 -5.47 -2.17 15.59
N SER A 59 -6.59 -2.80 15.23
CA SER A 59 -6.66 -3.71 14.09
C SER A 59 -6.71 -2.97 12.75
N LEU A 60 -6.41 -3.68 11.64
CA LEU A 60 -6.62 -3.13 10.30
C LEU A 60 -8.11 -2.89 9.98
N ASP A 61 -9.01 -3.70 10.52
CA ASP A 61 -10.46 -3.52 10.33
C ASP A 61 -10.98 -2.23 10.99
N GLU A 62 -10.45 -1.89 12.17
CA GLU A 62 -10.72 -0.60 12.83
C GLU A 62 -10.09 0.56 12.05
N PHE A 63 -8.87 0.37 11.55
CA PHE A 63 -8.22 1.36 10.69
C PHE A 63 -9.04 1.62 9.41
N TYR A 64 -9.58 0.58 8.78
CA TYR A 64 -10.40 0.69 7.57
C TYR A 64 -11.73 1.40 7.81
N ARG A 65 -12.41 1.13 8.93
CA ARG A 65 -13.63 1.85 9.30
C ARG A 65 -13.40 3.37 9.42
N ASN A 66 -12.17 3.77 9.74
CA ASN A 66 -11.76 5.15 9.84
C ASN A 66 -11.11 5.71 8.56
N THR A 67 -10.94 4.91 7.51
CA THR A 67 -10.24 5.31 6.27
C THR A 67 -11.24 5.58 5.15
N THR A 68 -11.67 6.84 5.03
CA THR A 68 -12.38 7.31 3.81
C THR A 68 -11.38 7.80 2.77
N ALA A 69 -11.83 7.95 1.52
CA ALA A 69 -11.00 8.53 0.46
C ALA A 69 -10.50 9.93 0.85
N GLU A 70 -11.36 10.78 1.41
CA GLU A 70 -11.03 12.14 1.84
C GLU A 70 -9.95 12.15 2.93
N ARG A 71 -10.08 11.26 3.93
CA ARG A 71 -9.09 11.14 5.02
C ARG A 71 -7.77 10.62 4.48
N LEU A 72 -7.78 9.58 3.64
CA LEU A 72 -6.58 9.03 3.02
C LEU A 72 -5.82 10.08 2.21
N TYR A 73 -6.51 10.80 1.32
CA TYR A 73 -5.91 11.89 0.55
C TYR A 73 -5.47 13.05 1.45
N GLY A 74 -6.19 13.32 2.54
CA GLY A 74 -5.81 14.29 3.57
C GLY A 74 -4.48 13.94 4.23
N TRP A 75 -4.33 12.70 4.72
CA TRP A 75 -3.11 12.20 5.33
C TRP A 75 -1.92 12.25 4.38
N ILE A 76 -2.11 11.84 3.12
CA ILE A 76 -1.06 11.90 2.10
C ILE A 76 -0.59 13.34 1.87
N ARG A 77 -1.51 14.33 1.86
CA ARG A 77 -1.17 15.75 1.70
C ARG A 77 -0.50 16.36 2.93
N SER A 78 -0.75 15.82 4.12
CA SER A 78 -0.19 16.34 5.38
C SER A 78 1.17 15.75 5.75
N MET A 79 1.69 14.78 5.00
CA MET A 79 3.03 14.22 5.26
C MET A 79 4.11 15.30 5.07
N GLY A 80 5.10 15.30 5.96
CA GLY A 80 6.23 16.22 5.93
C GLY A 80 7.57 15.49 5.92
N MET A 81 8.61 16.12 5.36
CA MET A 81 9.97 15.59 5.43
C MET A 81 10.46 15.58 6.88
N ARG A 82 10.84 14.40 7.38
CA ARG A 82 11.48 14.22 8.68
C ARG A 82 12.61 13.20 8.57
N LYS A 83 13.63 13.39 9.39
CA LYS A 83 14.71 12.41 9.56
C LYS A 83 14.24 11.26 10.44
N GLY A 84 14.56 10.03 10.06
CA GLY A 84 14.19 8.85 10.84
C GLY A 84 14.77 7.55 10.28
N GLU A 85 14.40 6.46 10.94
CA GLU A 85 14.68 5.09 10.52
C GLU A 85 13.38 4.42 10.06
N VAL A 86 13.42 3.80 8.88
CA VAL A 86 12.33 3.01 8.30
C VAL A 86 12.78 1.55 8.25
N ILE A 87 12.01 0.68 8.90
CA ILE A 87 12.22 -0.76 8.95
C ILE A 87 10.95 -1.44 8.45
N ILE A 88 11.03 -2.15 7.33
CA ILE A 88 9.88 -2.80 6.70
C ILE A 88 10.26 -4.21 6.22
N PRO A 89 9.32 -5.16 6.21
CA PRO A 89 9.60 -6.49 5.68
C PRO A 89 9.87 -6.40 4.18
N LYS A 90 10.77 -7.26 3.70
CA LYS A 90 10.79 -7.63 2.30
C LYS A 90 9.64 -8.59 2.07
N PHE A 91 8.78 -8.29 1.11
CA PHE A 91 7.62 -9.12 0.84
C PHE A 91 7.28 -9.14 -0.65
N LYS A 92 6.62 -10.22 -1.02
CA LYS A 92 6.09 -10.45 -2.35
C LYS A 92 4.73 -11.10 -2.15
N PHE A 93 3.71 -10.62 -2.84
CA PHE A 93 2.44 -11.32 -2.84
C PHE A 93 1.73 -11.28 -4.19
N GLU A 94 1.05 -12.38 -4.49
CA GLU A 94 0.15 -12.53 -5.63
C GLU A 94 -1.29 -12.66 -5.12
N TYR A 95 -2.17 -11.81 -5.64
CA TYR A 95 -3.59 -11.87 -5.34
C TYR A 95 -4.36 -12.22 -6.61
N GLY A 96 -5.31 -13.16 -6.50
CA GLY A 96 -6.20 -13.54 -7.57
C GLY A 96 -7.60 -13.81 -7.03
N ALA A 97 -8.60 -13.09 -7.53
CA ALA A 97 -9.98 -13.31 -7.12
C ALA A 97 -10.98 -13.03 -8.25
N SER A 98 -12.10 -13.75 -8.18
CA SER A 98 -13.32 -13.34 -8.88
C SER A 98 -13.92 -12.13 -8.15
N LEU A 99 -14.19 -11.07 -8.91
CA LEU A 99 -14.87 -9.87 -8.44
C LEU A 99 -16.37 -9.94 -8.66
N LYS A 100 -16.91 -11.05 -9.19
CA LYS A 100 -18.33 -11.17 -9.53
C LYS A 100 -19.24 -10.82 -8.36
N ASN A 101 -18.99 -11.44 -7.21
CA ASN A 101 -19.80 -11.22 -6.00
C ASN A 101 -19.61 -9.79 -5.48
N THR A 102 -18.37 -9.31 -5.38
CA THR A 102 -18.05 -7.96 -4.93
C THR A 102 -18.76 -6.90 -5.78
N LEU A 103 -18.61 -6.97 -7.11
CA LEU A 103 -19.23 -6.02 -8.03
C LEU A 103 -20.76 -6.13 -8.02
N SER A 104 -21.31 -7.34 -7.81
CA SER A 104 -22.75 -7.53 -7.64
C SER A 104 -23.27 -6.80 -6.41
N THR A 105 -22.60 -6.95 -5.27
CA THR A 105 -22.91 -6.25 -4.02
C THR A 105 -22.79 -4.72 -4.16
N MET A 106 -21.86 -4.25 -5.01
CA MET A 106 -21.69 -2.84 -5.34
C MET A 106 -22.73 -2.31 -6.35
N GLY A 107 -23.69 -3.12 -6.79
CA GLY A 107 -24.80 -2.72 -7.66
C GLY A 107 -24.69 -3.19 -9.12
N MET A 108 -23.62 -3.89 -9.51
CA MET A 108 -23.42 -4.39 -10.88
C MET A 108 -24.03 -5.78 -11.12
N GLY A 109 -25.02 -6.20 -10.33
CA GLY A 109 -25.58 -7.56 -10.38
C GLY A 109 -26.22 -7.92 -11.73
N ILE A 110 -26.86 -6.96 -12.41
CA ILE A 110 -27.54 -7.19 -13.71
C ILE A 110 -26.57 -7.64 -14.80
N ALA A 111 -25.32 -7.16 -14.79
CA ALA A 111 -24.31 -7.51 -15.78
C ALA A 111 -23.96 -9.01 -15.79
N PHE A 112 -24.18 -9.69 -14.66
CA PHE A 112 -23.89 -11.11 -14.47
C PHE A 112 -25.11 -12.02 -14.68
N ASP A 113 -26.28 -11.44 -14.94
CA ASP A 113 -27.55 -12.14 -15.07
C ASP A 113 -27.83 -12.50 -16.53
N ARG A 114 -27.93 -13.79 -16.84
CA ARG A 114 -28.14 -14.27 -18.21
C ARG A 114 -29.45 -13.76 -18.84
N ALA A 115 -30.49 -13.56 -18.05
CA ALA A 115 -31.80 -13.14 -18.54
C ALA A 115 -31.93 -11.61 -18.61
N ARG A 116 -31.23 -10.87 -17.74
CA ARG A 116 -31.39 -9.41 -17.60
C ARG A 116 -30.23 -8.57 -18.12
N ALA A 117 -29.04 -9.13 -18.31
CA ALA A 117 -27.92 -8.38 -18.88
C ALA A 117 -28.28 -7.83 -20.26
N ASP A 118 -27.73 -6.66 -20.62
CA ASP A 118 -27.93 -6.09 -21.96
C ASP A 118 -26.61 -5.52 -22.48
N PHE A 119 -25.91 -6.31 -23.30
CA PHE A 119 -24.66 -5.94 -23.95
C PHE A 119 -24.80 -5.75 -25.47
N ARG A 120 -26.00 -5.46 -25.98
CA ARG A 120 -26.28 -5.35 -27.42
C ARG A 120 -25.45 -4.28 -28.16
N LYS A 121 -24.96 -3.26 -27.44
CA LYS A 121 -24.04 -2.25 -28.00
C LYS A 121 -22.60 -2.76 -28.21
N MET A 122 -22.25 -3.90 -27.63
CA MET A 122 -20.94 -4.54 -27.78
C MET A 122 -21.02 -5.79 -28.65
N VAL A 123 -22.11 -6.55 -28.53
CA VAL A 123 -22.29 -7.84 -29.20
C VAL A 123 -23.68 -7.87 -29.83
N ASP A 124 -23.75 -7.92 -31.15
CA ASP A 124 -25.00 -8.17 -31.88
C ASP A 124 -25.07 -9.65 -32.30
N MET A 125 -25.55 -10.49 -31.38
CA MET A 125 -25.84 -11.89 -31.66
C MET A 125 -27.35 -12.10 -31.68
N ARG A 126 -27.90 -12.36 -32.87
CA ARG A 126 -29.33 -12.62 -33.04
C ARG A 126 -29.79 -13.76 -32.13
N GLY A 127 -30.71 -13.46 -31.22
CA GLY A 127 -31.34 -14.44 -30.34
C GLY A 127 -30.51 -14.91 -29.14
N VAL A 128 -29.32 -14.35 -28.89
CA VAL A 128 -28.48 -14.72 -27.75
C VAL A 128 -28.18 -13.48 -26.91
N ASN A 129 -28.56 -13.52 -25.64
CA ASN A 129 -28.21 -12.47 -24.70
C ASN A 129 -26.81 -12.70 -24.14
N ALA A 130 -25.89 -11.77 -24.38
CA ALA A 130 -24.57 -11.81 -23.77
C ALA A 130 -24.64 -11.36 -22.31
N PHE A 131 -23.80 -11.94 -21.46
CA PHE A 131 -23.68 -11.60 -20.04
C PHE A 131 -22.24 -11.82 -19.57
N ILE A 132 -21.85 -11.22 -18.45
CA ILE A 132 -20.55 -11.43 -17.85
C ILE A 132 -20.59 -12.73 -17.04
N GLY A 133 -19.80 -13.72 -17.45
CA GLY A 133 -19.65 -14.97 -16.70
C GLY A 133 -18.93 -14.76 -15.37
N ASP A 134 -17.78 -14.07 -15.43
CA ASP A 134 -16.93 -13.73 -14.30
C ASP A 134 -16.06 -12.50 -14.61
N VAL A 135 -15.53 -11.84 -13.57
CA VAL A 135 -14.49 -10.81 -13.65
C VAL A 135 -13.32 -11.24 -12.79
N VAL A 136 -12.24 -11.69 -13.40
CA VAL A 136 -11.04 -12.15 -12.68
C VAL A 136 -10.05 -10.99 -12.54
N HIS A 137 -9.71 -10.64 -11.31
CA HIS A 137 -8.67 -9.67 -11.00
C HIS A 137 -7.44 -10.39 -10.44
N LYS A 138 -6.28 -10.15 -11.05
CA LYS A 138 -4.98 -10.63 -10.58
C LYS A 138 -4.03 -9.47 -10.39
N ALA A 139 -3.36 -9.42 -9.24
CA ALA A 139 -2.40 -8.40 -8.89
C ALA A 139 -1.14 -9.05 -8.32
N PHE A 140 0.00 -8.42 -8.56
CA PHE A 140 1.29 -8.90 -8.12
C PHE A 140 2.12 -7.73 -7.61
N ILE A 141 2.70 -7.86 -6.43
CA ILE A 141 3.57 -6.85 -5.82
C ILE A 141 4.84 -7.54 -5.30
N ASP A 142 6.00 -6.98 -5.62
CA ASP A 142 7.31 -7.38 -5.12
C ASP A 142 8.02 -6.14 -4.56
N VAL A 143 8.17 -6.08 -3.24
CA VAL A 143 8.84 -5.00 -2.53
C VAL A 143 10.19 -5.49 -2.04
N ASN A 144 11.24 -4.94 -2.62
CA ASN A 144 12.63 -5.24 -2.30
C ASN A 144 13.49 -3.96 -2.27
N GLU A 145 14.74 -4.13 -1.85
CA GLU A 145 15.69 -3.03 -1.63
C GLU A 145 15.96 -2.24 -2.92
N ARG A 146 16.06 -2.92 -4.09
CA ARG A 146 16.54 -2.31 -5.34
C ARG A 146 15.59 -1.25 -5.90
N GLY A 147 14.28 -1.46 -5.79
CA GLY A 147 13.26 -0.53 -6.30
C GLY A 147 13.15 0.78 -5.51
N THR A 148 13.54 0.75 -4.23
CA THR A 148 13.43 1.85 -3.27
C THR A 148 14.79 2.54 -3.03
N GLU A 149 15.90 1.83 -3.22
CA GLU A 149 17.27 2.31 -2.93
C GLU A 149 17.70 3.47 -3.84
N ALA A 150 17.51 3.34 -5.16
CA ALA A 150 17.94 4.32 -6.16
C ALA A 150 17.25 5.69 -6.02
N ALA A 151 15.98 5.72 -5.62
CA ALA A 151 15.20 6.95 -5.52
C ALA A 151 15.51 7.76 -4.25
N ALA A 152 15.82 7.10 -3.13
CA ALA A 152 16.13 7.82 -1.90
C ALA A 152 17.62 8.23 -1.79
N SER A 153 18.56 7.61 -2.53
CA SER A 153 19.94 8.12 -2.61
C SER A 153 20.01 9.51 -3.29
N THR A 154 19.16 9.76 -4.29
CA THR A 154 19.03 11.08 -4.93
C THR A 154 18.25 12.10 -4.09
N ALA A 155 17.50 11.68 -3.07
CA ALA A 155 16.80 12.59 -2.15
C ALA A 155 17.72 13.10 -1.02
N VAL A 156 18.68 12.29 -0.57
CA VAL A 156 19.59 12.60 0.56
C VAL A 156 20.71 13.59 0.19
N ARG A 157 20.81 14.02 -1.08
CA ARG A 157 21.72 15.10 -1.51
C ARG A 157 21.09 16.48 -1.33
N VAL A 158 20.76 16.85 -0.10
CA VAL A 158 20.48 18.25 0.26
C VAL A 158 21.25 18.55 1.53
N GLY A 159 22.45 19.11 1.37
CA GLY A 159 23.21 19.63 2.51
C GLY A 159 22.66 20.99 2.90
N LEU A 160 22.36 21.21 4.18
CA LEU A 160 22.29 22.55 4.74
C LEU A 160 22.79 22.62 6.18
N THR A 161 23.61 23.65 6.34
CA THR A 161 24.13 24.31 7.53
C THR A 161 23.00 25.00 8.32
N ALA A 162 22.75 24.56 9.56
CA ALA A 162 22.33 25.38 10.71
C ALA A 162 21.89 24.47 11.87
N VAL A 163 22.40 24.73 13.07
CA VAL A 163 21.98 24.07 14.31
C VAL A 163 20.62 24.66 14.74
N ARG A 164 19.52 24.05 14.28
CA ARG A 164 18.23 24.10 14.98
C ARG A 164 18.10 22.81 15.77
N VAL A 165 17.49 22.86 16.95
CA VAL A 165 17.08 21.66 17.71
C VAL A 165 16.22 20.82 16.76
N GLN A 166 16.82 19.79 16.15
CA GLN A 166 16.09 18.90 15.27
C GLN A 166 15.20 18.05 16.17
N PRO A 167 13.91 17.88 15.82
CA PRO A 167 13.06 16.91 16.50
C PRO A 167 13.77 15.56 16.54
N GLU A 168 13.56 14.77 17.59
CA GLU A 168 14.15 13.43 17.64
C GLU A 168 13.79 12.65 16.37
N PRO A 169 14.76 11.91 15.78
CA PRO A 169 14.49 11.10 14.61
C PRO A 169 13.34 10.12 14.89
N PHE A 170 12.40 10.00 13.95
CA PHE A 170 11.31 9.03 14.12
C PHE A 170 11.83 7.61 13.87
N THR A 171 11.14 6.62 14.44
CA THR A 171 11.28 5.21 14.06
C THR A 171 9.96 4.71 13.50
N PHE A 172 9.98 4.21 12.28
CA PHE A 172 8.85 3.54 11.63
C PHE A 172 9.22 2.07 11.44
N LYS A 173 8.67 1.18 12.26
CA LYS A 173 8.94 -0.26 12.20
C LYS A 173 7.65 -1.01 11.87
N ALA A 174 7.51 -1.45 10.62
CA ALA A 174 6.34 -2.17 10.15
C ALA A 174 6.45 -3.69 10.41
N ASP A 175 6.49 -4.08 11.69
CA ASP A 175 6.65 -5.47 12.16
C ASP A 175 5.33 -6.15 12.50
N ARG A 176 4.22 -5.66 11.96
CA ARG A 176 2.83 -6.14 12.18
C ARG A 176 1.93 -5.65 11.06
N PRO A 177 0.66 -6.08 10.97
CA PRO A 177 -0.18 -5.79 9.82
C PRO A 177 -0.31 -4.30 9.52
N PHE A 178 -0.16 -3.96 8.25
CA PHE A 178 -0.22 -2.58 7.76
C PHE A 178 -1.01 -2.48 6.46
N PHE A 179 -1.52 -1.28 6.19
CA PHE A 179 -2.16 -0.92 4.94
C PHE A 179 -1.15 -0.16 4.07
N PHE A 180 -1.22 -0.33 2.76
CA PHE A 180 -0.40 0.46 1.85
C PHE A 180 -1.13 0.79 0.56
N VAL A 181 -0.68 1.86 -0.10
CA VAL A 181 -1.10 2.22 -1.45
C VAL A 181 0.09 2.54 -2.32
N ILE A 182 -0.02 2.27 -3.62
CA ILE A 182 0.91 2.78 -4.63
C ILE A 182 0.15 3.81 -5.45
N ARG A 183 0.70 5.03 -5.51
CA ARG A 183 0.06 6.18 -6.13
C ARG A 183 0.94 6.77 -7.23
N ASP A 184 0.32 7.21 -8.33
CA ASP A 184 0.96 8.11 -9.29
C ASP A 184 0.90 9.54 -8.74
N ASN A 185 2.05 10.09 -8.37
CA ASN A 185 2.15 11.43 -7.79
C ASN A 185 1.76 12.54 -8.79
N ARG A 186 1.77 12.27 -10.10
CA ARG A 186 1.39 13.25 -11.12
C ARG A 186 -0.12 13.40 -11.24
N SER A 187 -0.84 12.29 -11.36
CA SER A 187 -2.31 12.28 -11.50
C SER A 187 -3.01 12.30 -10.14
N GLY A 188 -2.31 11.91 -9.09
CA GLY A 188 -2.86 11.70 -7.76
C GLY A 188 -3.62 10.38 -7.60
N LEU A 189 -3.71 9.54 -8.63
CA LEU A 189 -4.48 8.30 -8.61
C LEU A 189 -3.79 7.20 -7.81
N ILE A 190 -4.58 6.49 -7.01
CA ILE A 190 -4.18 5.24 -6.37
C ILE A 190 -4.25 4.13 -7.43
N LEU A 191 -3.11 3.50 -7.69
CA LEU A 191 -2.98 2.41 -8.66
C LEU A 191 -3.12 1.04 -7.99
N PHE A 192 -2.65 0.92 -6.75
CA PHE A 192 -2.77 -0.27 -5.92
C PHE A 192 -3.12 0.12 -4.50
N ALA A 193 -3.93 -0.69 -3.84
CA ALA A 193 -4.21 -0.63 -2.42
C ALA A 193 -4.25 -2.06 -1.87
N GLY A 194 -3.69 -2.28 -0.68
CA GLY A 194 -3.66 -3.60 -0.07
C GLY A 194 -3.18 -3.58 1.37
N SER A 195 -3.31 -4.73 2.02
CA SER A 195 -2.76 -4.96 3.36
C SER A 195 -1.80 -6.12 3.36
N LEU A 196 -0.75 -5.99 4.16
CA LEU A 196 0.14 -7.10 4.48
C LEU A 196 -0.21 -7.62 5.87
N PHE A 197 -0.66 -8.88 5.96
CA PHE A 197 -0.91 -9.56 7.23
C PHE A 197 0.21 -10.51 7.63
N ASP A 198 0.88 -11.12 6.65
CA ASP A 198 2.01 -12.04 6.85
C ASP A 198 2.98 -11.94 5.66
N PRO A 199 4.20 -11.38 5.85
CA PRO A 199 5.22 -11.29 4.80
C PRO A 199 5.85 -12.62 4.37
N SER A 200 5.64 -13.70 5.13
CA SER A 200 6.21 -15.01 4.82
C SER A 200 5.40 -15.80 3.80
N ARG A 201 4.15 -15.39 3.54
CA ARG A 201 3.25 -16.03 2.58
C ARG A 201 3.22 -15.26 1.26
N PRO A 202 3.51 -15.91 0.12
CA PRO A 202 3.43 -15.30 -1.20
C PRO A 202 1.99 -15.12 -1.69
#